data_AF-B4FT88-F1
#
_entry.id   AF-B4FT88-F1
#
_cell.length_a   1.000
_cell.length_b   1.000
_cell.length_c   1.000
_cell.angle_alpha   90.00
_cell.angle_beta   90.00
_cell.angle_gamma   90.00
#
_symmetry.space_group_name_H-M   'P 1'
#
loop_
_entity.id
_entity.type
_entity.pdbx_description
1 polymer ?
#
loop_
_entity_poly.entity_id
_entity_poly.type
_entity_poly.pdbx_seq_one_letter_code
_entity_poly.pdbx_strand_id
1 'polypeptide(L)'
;MWLAMACLLRDQHEQWKHKYGNPCRSVKIFRCQLPRNNAFYSAQPPKHDGSDKPLCPGAPVCHWCGTWKGDKICSSCKKARYCYEKHQGFVWLPNGLLVLK
;
A
#
# COMPACT_ATOMS: atom_id res chain seq x y z
N MET A 1 3.37 -13.22 9.79
CA MET A 1 3.57 -11.82 10.23
C MET A 1 4.91 -11.19 9.79
N TRP A 2 6.01 -11.95 9.68
CA TRP A 2 7.35 -11.42 9.32
C TRP A 2 7.54 -10.94 7.86
N LEU A 3 6.79 -11.47 6.88
CA LEU A 3 6.93 -11.08 5.47
C LEU A 3 6.34 -9.68 5.15
N ALA A 4 5.33 -9.24 5.91
CA ALA A 4 4.67 -7.95 5.71
C ALA A 4 5.60 -6.77 6.02
N MET A 5 6.45 -6.91 7.05
CA MET A 5 7.39 -5.87 7.47
C MET A 5 8.58 -5.73 6.50
N ALA A 6 9.02 -6.82 5.86
CA ALA A 6 10.14 -6.76 4.92
C ALA A 6 9.88 -5.84 3.72
N CYS A 7 8.63 -5.77 3.25
CA CYS A 7 8.25 -4.86 2.17
C CYS A 7 8.24 -3.40 2.63
N LEU A 8 7.80 -3.15 3.86
CA LEU A 8 7.81 -1.82 4.47
C LEU A 8 9.25 -1.33 4.75
N LEU A 9 10.12 -2.21 5.26
CA LEU A 9 11.52 -1.89 5.48
C LEU A 9 12.25 -1.58 4.18
N ARG A 10 11.95 -2.33 3.10
CA ARG A 10 12.45 -2.00 1.76
C ARG A 10 11.93 -0.66 1.26
N ASP A 11 10.65 -0.34 1.44
CA ASP A 11 10.08 0.98 1.12
C ASP A 11 10.83 2.10 1.85
N GLN A 12 10.96 2.00 3.17
CA GLN A 12 11.71 2.98 3.96
C GLN A 12 13.17 3.13 3.50
N HIS A 13 13.84 2.02 3.15
CA HIS A 13 15.20 2.04 2.63
C HIS A 13 15.31 2.73 1.27
N GLU A 14 14.39 2.46 0.34
CA GLU A 14 14.36 3.13 -0.95
C GLU A 14 14.03 4.62 -0.82
N GLN A 15 13.13 5.00 0.10
CA GLN A 15 12.90 6.41 0.45
C GLN A 15 14.15 7.08 1.04
N TRP A 16 15.05 6.29 1.67
CA TRP A 16 16.30 6.79 2.23
C TRP A 16 17.43 6.91 1.18
N LYS A 17 17.42 6.13 0.10
CA LYS A 17 18.44 6.21 -0.97
C LYS A 17 18.42 7.53 -1.74
N HIS A 18 17.32 8.28 -1.68
CA HIS A 18 17.16 9.57 -2.35
C HIS A 18 17.90 10.71 -1.61
N LYS A 19 19.22 10.57 -1.41
CA LYS A 19 20.05 11.45 -0.56
C LYS A 19 20.50 12.76 -1.21
N TYR A 20 20.27 12.96 -2.51
CA TYR A 20 20.61 14.22 -3.18
C TYR A 20 19.41 15.15 -3.20
N GLY A 21 19.18 15.86 -2.09
CA GLY A 21 18.13 16.89 -1.97
C GLY A 21 17.79 17.26 -0.52
N ASN A 22 17.41 18.53 -0.34
CA ASN A 22 16.98 19.27 0.86
C ASN A 22 16.99 18.50 2.22
N PRO A 23 17.75 18.96 3.24
CA PRO A 23 17.83 18.30 4.56
C PRO A 23 16.47 18.17 5.28
N CYS A 24 15.49 19.00 4.96
CA CYS A 24 14.10 18.85 5.40
C CYS A 24 13.29 18.01 4.41
N ARG A 25 13.54 16.69 4.34
CA ARG A 25 12.78 15.81 3.43
C ARG A 25 11.49 15.32 4.09
N SER A 26 10.37 15.50 3.40
CA SER A 26 9.08 14.90 3.79
C SER A 26 9.08 13.39 3.53
N VAL A 27 8.64 12.60 4.50
CA VAL A 27 8.39 11.16 4.32
C VAL A 27 7.04 10.98 3.62
N LYS A 28 6.97 10.13 2.59
CA LYS A 28 5.69 9.79 1.96
C LYS A 28 5.07 8.65 2.75
N ILE A 29 3.98 8.96 3.45
CA ILE A 29 3.22 7.99 4.23
C ILE A 29 1.85 7.82 3.57
N PHE A 30 1.44 6.58 3.32
CA PHE A 30 0.11 6.27 2.82
C PHE A 30 -0.90 6.22 3.95
N ARG A 31 -2.15 6.56 3.65
CA ARG A 31 -3.24 6.55 4.63
C ARG A 31 -3.41 5.22 5.37
N CYS A 32 -3.12 4.11 4.70
CA CYS A 32 -3.17 2.74 5.25
C CYS A 32 -2.04 2.42 6.23
N GLN A 33 -0.96 3.21 6.25
CA GLN A 33 0.16 3.07 7.19
C GLN A 33 -0.07 3.87 8.48
N LEU A 34 -1.09 4.72 8.51
CA LEU A 34 -1.44 5.55 9.67
C LEU A 34 -2.56 4.90 10.49
N PRO A 35 -2.63 5.17 11.81
CA PRO A 35 -3.79 4.83 12.60
C PRO A 35 -5.09 5.35 11.97
N ARG A 36 -6.18 4.60 12.19
CA ARG A 36 -7.51 5.00 11.67
C ARG A 36 -7.89 6.39 12.16
N ASN A 37 -7.61 6.72 13.42
CA ASN A 37 -7.79 8.05 13.96
C ASN A 37 -6.43 8.75 14.03
N ASN A 38 -6.26 9.85 13.29
CA ASN A 38 -5.04 10.66 13.32
C ASN A 38 -5.39 12.14 13.07
N ALA A 39 -4.46 13.06 13.33
CA ALA A 39 -4.69 14.51 13.23
C ALA A 39 -4.81 15.04 11.78
N PHE A 40 -4.45 14.24 10.77
CA PHE A 40 -4.31 14.71 9.38
C PHE A 40 -5.47 14.25 8.48
N TYR A 41 -6.14 13.15 8.81
CA TYR A 41 -7.17 12.54 7.96
C TYR A 41 -8.41 12.14 8.76
N SER A 42 -9.57 12.25 8.12
CA SER A 42 -10.83 11.70 8.66
C SER A 42 -10.73 10.19 8.89
N ALA A 43 -11.44 9.73 9.92
CA ALA A 43 -11.60 8.31 10.25
C ALA A 43 -12.60 7.60 9.33
N GLN A 44 -13.50 8.38 8.69
CA GLN A 44 -14.44 7.87 7.70
C GLN A 44 -13.83 7.93 6.30
N PRO A 45 -14.04 6.89 5.47
CA PRO A 45 -13.63 6.92 4.08
C PRO A 45 -14.43 7.98 3.29
N PRO A 46 -13.88 8.48 2.17
CA PRO A 46 -14.62 9.31 1.23
C PRO A 46 -15.87 8.58 0.72
N LYS A 47 -16.94 9.30 0.37
CA LYS A 47 -18.23 8.70 -0.02
C LYS A 47 -18.21 8.15 -1.45
N HIS A 48 -17.17 8.46 -2.23
CA HIS A 48 -17.03 8.06 -3.63
C HIS A 48 -18.23 8.45 -4.51
N ASP A 49 -18.97 9.49 -4.12
CA ASP A 49 -20.12 10.05 -4.83
C ASP A 49 -19.72 11.09 -5.89
N GLY A 50 -18.41 11.24 -6.14
CA GLY A 50 -17.84 12.20 -7.08
C GLY A 50 -17.58 13.59 -6.47
N SER A 51 -18.00 13.85 -5.22
CA SER A 51 -17.64 15.08 -4.50
C SER A 51 -16.16 15.08 -4.07
N ASP A 52 -15.64 13.89 -3.74
CA ASP A 52 -14.26 13.66 -3.36
C ASP A 52 -13.35 13.57 -4.60
N LYS A 53 -12.89 14.73 -5.10
CA LYS A 53 -11.89 14.76 -6.17
C LYS A 53 -10.50 14.45 -5.59
N PRO A 54 -9.88 13.31 -5.93
CA PRO A 54 -8.52 13.04 -5.47
C PRO A 54 -7.55 14.05 -6.10
N LEU A 55 -6.69 14.67 -5.28
CA LEU A 55 -5.69 15.65 -5.75
C LEU A 55 -4.74 15.05 -6.80
N CYS A 56 -4.47 13.75 -6.71
CA CYS A 56 -3.62 13.01 -7.62
C CYS A 56 -4.19 11.60 -7.88
N PRO A 57 -3.87 10.96 -9.03
CA PRO A 57 -4.09 9.53 -9.21
C PRO A 57 -3.47 8.76 -8.04
N GLY A 58 -4.28 7.97 -7.34
CA GLY A 58 -3.82 7.20 -6.18
C GLY A 58 -2.61 6.34 -6.51
N ALA A 59 -1.63 6.29 -5.60
CA ALA A 59 -0.43 5.49 -5.84
C ALA A 59 -0.77 4.00 -5.97
N PRO A 60 -0.10 3.26 -6.88
CA PRO A 60 -0.25 1.82 -6.96
C PRO A 60 0.31 1.16 -5.69
N VAL A 61 -0.58 0.78 -4.78
CA VAL A 61 -0.25 0.05 -3.55
C VAL A 61 -0.53 -1.44 -3.72
N CYS A 62 0.25 -2.26 -3.00
CA CYS A 62 -0.02 -3.69 -2.90
C CYS A 62 -1.31 -3.93 -2.11
N HIS A 63 -2.22 -4.72 -2.67
CA HIS A 63 -3.50 -5.07 -2.05
C HIS A 63 -3.33 -5.88 -0.76
N TRP A 64 -2.28 -6.68 -0.65
CA TRP A 64 -2.05 -7.50 0.55
C TRP A 64 -1.32 -6.75 1.67
N CYS A 65 -0.18 -6.11 1.38
CA CYS A 65 0.66 -5.50 2.41
C CYS A 65 0.58 -3.96 2.48
N GLY A 66 -0.14 -3.31 1.56
CA GLY A 66 -0.35 -1.86 1.56
C GLY A 66 0.87 -1.01 1.19
N THR A 67 2.02 -1.61 0.92
CA THR A 67 3.23 -0.87 0.51
C THR A 67 3.10 -0.36 -0.92
N TRP A 68 3.82 0.72 -1.24
CA TRP A 68 3.98 1.20 -2.61
C TRP A 68 4.57 0.14 -3.56
N LYS A 69 4.60 0.46 -4.86
CA LYS A 69 5.12 -0.41 -5.93
C LYS A 69 4.27 -1.66 -6.15
N GLY A 70 2.94 -1.50 -6.13
CA GLY A 70 2.00 -2.52 -6.62
C GLY A 70 1.98 -2.57 -8.15
N ASP A 71 3.11 -2.90 -8.76
CA ASP A 71 3.31 -2.94 -10.21
C ASP A 71 2.78 -4.24 -10.86
N LYS A 72 2.71 -5.33 -10.09
CA LYS A 72 2.18 -6.61 -10.56
C LYS A 72 0.66 -6.62 -10.50
N ILE A 73 0.01 -6.66 -11.67
CA ILE A 73 -1.45 -6.70 -11.77
C ILE A 73 -1.93 -8.15 -11.76
N CYS A 74 -2.98 -8.44 -11.00
CA CYS A 74 -3.62 -9.75 -11.00
C CYS A 74 -4.04 -10.15 -12.42
N SER A 75 -3.53 -11.28 -12.92
CA SER A 75 -3.84 -11.77 -14.26
C SER A 75 -5.31 -12.12 -14.45
N SER A 76 -6.01 -12.52 -13.38
CA SER A 76 -7.42 -12.90 -13.39
C SER A 76 -8.36 -11.69 -13.28
N CYS A 77 -8.28 -10.89 -12.22
CA CYS A 77 -9.26 -9.82 -11.98
C CYS A 77 -8.88 -8.46 -12.59
N LYS A 78 -7.62 -8.27 -13.01
CA LYS A 78 -7.06 -7.02 -13.57
C LYS A 78 -7.19 -5.77 -12.68
N LYS A 79 -7.71 -5.90 -11.45
CA LYS A 79 -7.96 -4.81 -10.50
C LYS A 79 -6.94 -4.79 -9.36
N ALA A 80 -6.68 -5.95 -8.75
CA ALA A 80 -5.73 -6.05 -7.64
C ALA A 80 -4.29 -5.90 -8.11
N ARG A 81 -3.48 -5.22 -7.30
CA ARG A 81 -2.07 -4.91 -7.55
C ARG A 81 -1.20 -5.47 -6.42
N TYR A 82 0.00 -5.93 -6.74
CA TYR A 82 0.92 -6.57 -5.79
C TYR A 82 2.36 -6.11 -6.01
N CYS A 83 3.14 -5.98 -4.94
CA CYS A 83 4.55 -5.64 -5.03
C CYS A 83 5.46 -6.85 -5.29
N TYR A 84 4.93 -8.07 -5.12
CA TYR A 84 5.61 -9.34 -5.42
C TYR A 84 4.59 -10.39 -5.86
N GLU A 85 5.04 -11.37 -6.65
CA GLU A 85 4.19 -12.50 -7.08
C GLU A 85 3.72 -13.34 -5.90
N LYS A 86 4.63 -13.56 -4.93
CA LYS A 86 4.27 -14.25 -3.69
C LYS A 86 3.04 -13.61 -3.07
N HIS A 87 2.94 -12.27 -3.10
CA HIS A 87 1.81 -11.54 -2.54
C HIS A 87 0.48 -11.75 -3.27
N GLN A 88 0.52 -12.11 -4.55
CA GLN A 88 -0.66 -12.52 -5.31
C GLN A 88 -1.11 -13.93 -4.95
N GLY A 89 -0.16 -14.82 -4.61
CA GLY A 89 -0.42 -16.20 -4.22
C GLY A 89 -1.12 -16.37 -2.86
N PHE A 90 -1.18 -15.31 -2.04
CA PHE A 90 -1.91 -15.33 -0.78
C PHE A 90 -3.33 -14.78 -0.98
N VAL A 91 -4.31 -15.68 -1.09
CA VAL A 91 -5.75 -15.36 -1.07
C VAL A 91 -6.24 -15.43 0.38
N TRP A 92 -6.86 -14.36 0.88
CA TRP A 92 -7.62 -14.41 2.13
C TRP A 92 -8.95 -15.11 1.89
N LEU A 93 -9.10 -16.34 2.38
CA LEU A 93 -10.43 -16.87 2.69
C LEU A 93 -10.87 -16.29 4.06
N PRO A 94 -12.18 -16.07 4.29
CA PRO A 94 -12.72 -15.51 5.53
C PRO A 94 -12.33 -16.27 6.82
N ASN A 95 -11.69 -17.44 6.69
CA ASN A 95 -11.39 -18.36 7.78
C ASN A 95 -9.87 -18.55 8.04
N GLY A 96 -9.01 -17.64 7.56
CA GLY A 96 -7.60 -17.57 7.99
C GLY A 96 -6.66 -18.70 7.52
N LEU A 97 -7.09 -19.59 6.62
CA LEU A 97 -6.23 -20.62 6.05
C LEU A 97 -5.54 -20.14 4.76
N LEU A 98 -4.20 -20.17 4.79
CA LEU A 98 -3.33 -19.90 3.64
C LEU A 98 -3.30 -21.12 2.72
N VAL A 99 -3.92 -21.04 1.54
CA VAL A 99 -3.70 -22.04 0.48
C VAL A 99 -2.74 -21.47 -0.53
N LEU A 100 -1.58 -22.12 -0.67
CA LEU A 100 -0.65 -21.94 -1.78
C LEU A 100 -1.33 -22.47 -3.05
N LYS A 101 -1.31 -21.66 -4.11
CA LYS A 101 -1.52 -22.17 -5.46
C LYS A 101 -0.18 -22.50 -6.07
#